data_AF-A0A5J5EAY5-F1
#
_entry.id   AF-A0A5J5EAY5-F1
#
_cell.length_a   1.000
_cell.length_b   1.000
_cell.length_c   1.000
_cell.angle_alpha   90.00
_cell.angle_beta   90.00
_cell.angle_gamma   90.00
#
_symmetry.space_group_name_H-M   'P 1'
#
loop_
_entity.id
_entity.type
_entity.pdbx_description
1 polymer ?
#
loop_
_entity_poly.entity_id
_entity_poly.type
_entity_poly.pdbx_seq_one_letter_code
_entity_poly.pdbx_strand_id
1 'polypeptide(L)'
;MRFSAALLPIALIATGANAWCAPWNDGGVLQVCKNKGKTNCLGASSDDTCVNLIGGPFVSGFAGGPYSCTIYSENGCQGTAVSVDNAGWSSFPFTAYSFRCPCV
;
A
#
# COMPACT_ATOMS: atom_id res chain seq x y z
N MET A 1 13.03 40.08 41.31
CA MET A 1 13.57 38.86 40.66
C MET A 1 12.74 37.68 41.13
N ARG A 2 12.04 36.96 40.23
CA ARG A 2 11.70 35.53 40.34
C ARG A 2 10.83 35.08 39.14
N PHE A 3 11.56 34.53 38.17
CA PHE A 3 11.26 33.45 37.22
C PHE A 3 9.82 33.26 36.71
N SER A 4 9.60 33.75 35.49
CA SER A 4 8.57 33.27 34.57
C SER A 4 8.78 31.78 34.27
N ALA A 5 7.82 30.93 34.63
CA ALA A 5 7.77 29.55 34.19
C ALA A 5 7.10 29.51 32.80
N ALA A 6 7.91 29.40 31.75
CA ALA A 6 7.43 29.13 30.41
C ALA A 6 6.99 27.65 30.32
N LEU A 7 5.67 27.43 30.19
CA LEU A 7 5.11 26.13 29.84
C LEU A 7 5.35 25.90 28.34
N LEU A 8 6.33 25.06 28.01
CA LEU A 8 6.55 24.55 26.66
C LEU A 8 5.47 23.50 26.34
N PRO A 9 4.72 23.62 25.22
CA PRO A 9 3.87 22.54 24.77
C PRO A 9 4.74 21.40 24.25
N ILE A 10 4.57 20.21 24.84
CA ILE A 10 5.16 18.96 24.33
C ILE A 10 4.46 18.67 22.99
N ALA A 11 5.17 18.89 21.89
CA ALA A 11 4.73 18.46 20.57
C ALA A 11 4.66 16.93 20.56
N LEU A 12 3.45 16.39 20.44
CA LEU A 12 3.23 14.98 20.17
C LEU A 12 3.71 14.72 18.74
N ILE A 13 4.94 14.21 18.59
CA ILE A 13 5.45 13.78 17.30
C ILE A 13 4.66 12.52 16.92
N ALA A 14 3.60 12.69 16.14
CA ALA A 14 3.03 11.58 15.40
C ALA A 14 4.08 11.16 14.37
N THR A 15 5.00 10.28 14.77
CA THR A 15 5.77 9.50 13.79
C THR A 15 4.77 8.58 13.12
N GLY A 16 4.12 9.07 12.06
CA GLY A 16 3.56 8.17 11.07
C GLY A 16 4.72 7.29 10.65
N ALA A 17 4.70 6.02 11.06
CA ALA A 17 5.70 5.05 10.68
C ALA A 17 5.75 5.04 9.15
N ASN A 18 6.75 5.70 8.57
CA ASN A 18 7.06 5.56 7.16
C ASN A 18 7.58 4.13 7.02
N ALA A 19 6.68 3.23 6.71
CA ALA A 19 7.01 1.83 6.58
C ALA A 19 8.03 1.68 5.45
N TRP A 20 9.28 1.38 5.80
CA TRP A 20 10.40 1.16 4.90
C TRP A 20 10.94 -0.22 5.24
N CYS A 21 11.10 -1.08 4.24
CA CYS A 21 11.67 -2.40 4.49
C CYS A 21 13.10 -2.28 4.98
N ALA A 22 13.46 -3.13 5.97
CA ALA A 22 14.84 -3.25 6.39
C ALA A 22 15.71 -3.68 5.19
N PRO A 23 17.01 -3.37 5.15
CA PRO A 23 17.89 -3.72 4.01
C PRO A 23 17.97 -5.21 3.65
N TRP A 24 17.42 -6.07 4.51
CA TRP A 24 17.42 -7.53 4.39
C TRP A 24 16.07 -8.10 3.92
N ASN A 25 15.04 -7.26 3.79
CA ASN A 25 13.70 -7.62 3.34
C ASN A 25 13.34 -6.79 2.11
N ASP A 26 12.60 -7.40 1.20
CA ASP A 26 12.08 -6.73 0.02
C ASP A 26 10.59 -6.38 0.23
N GLY A 27 10.08 -5.38 -0.47
CA GLY A 27 8.64 -5.17 -0.49
C GLY A 27 7.94 -6.27 -1.28
N GLY A 28 6.83 -6.75 -0.74
CA GLY A 28 5.95 -7.66 -1.45
C GLY A 28 5.53 -7.03 -2.79
N VAL A 29 5.54 -7.85 -3.83
CA VAL A 29 5.16 -7.45 -5.19
C VAL A 29 3.69 -7.81 -5.41
N LEU A 30 2.90 -6.82 -5.80
CA LEU A 30 1.55 -7.02 -6.33
C LEU A 30 1.60 -7.01 -7.86
N GLN A 31 0.99 -8.00 -8.49
CA GLN A 31 0.72 -8.01 -9.91
C GLN A 31 -0.66 -7.40 -10.16
N VAL A 32 -0.71 -6.17 -10.65
CA VAL A 32 -1.96 -5.49 -11.01
C VAL A 32 -2.20 -5.55 -12.51
N CYS A 33 -3.41 -5.86 -12.93
CA CYS A 33 -3.75 -6.19 -14.30
C CYS A 33 -4.83 -5.26 -14.85
N LYS A 34 -4.64 -4.78 -16.09
CA LYS A 34 -5.58 -3.87 -16.75
C LYS A 34 -6.85 -4.56 -17.25
N ASN A 35 -6.76 -5.86 -17.49
CA ASN A 35 -7.87 -6.67 -17.96
C ASN A 35 -8.33 -7.64 -16.87
N LYS A 36 -9.55 -8.15 -17.00
CA LYS A 36 -10.06 -9.24 -16.16
C LYS A 36 -9.30 -10.55 -16.45
N GLY A 37 -9.40 -11.50 -15.52
CA GLY A 37 -8.78 -12.81 -15.64
C GLY A 37 -7.26 -12.79 -15.47
N LYS A 38 -6.70 -11.76 -14.81
CA LYS A 38 -5.27 -11.63 -14.53
C LYS A 38 -4.43 -11.58 -15.80
N THR A 39 -4.82 -10.73 -16.76
CA THR A 39 -4.12 -10.54 -18.03
C THR A 39 -3.65 -9.08 -18.21
N ASN A 40 -2.54 -8.87 -18.91
CA ASN A 40 -1.88 -7.56 -19.06
C ASN A 40 -1.51 -6.94 -17.70
N CYS A 41 -0.64 -7.65 -16.98
CA CYS A 41 -0.27 -7.33 -15.60
C CYS A 41 1.07 -6.60 -15.52
N LEU A 42 1.18 -5.74 -14.51
CA LEU A 42 2.38 -5.02 -14.13
C LEU A 42 2.71 -5.35 -12.68
N GLY A 43 3.97 -5.67 -12.40
CA GLY A 43 4.46 -5.85 -11.05
C GLY A 43 4.75 -4.51 -10.40
N ALA A 44 4.27 -4.31 -9.18
CA ALA A 44 4.57 -3.14 -8.37
C ALA A 44 4.86 -3.57 -6.93
N SER A 45 5.93 -3.03 -6.34
CA SER A 45 6.20 -3.13 -4.89
C SER A 45 5.84 -1.81 -4.22
N SER A 46 5.48 -1.88 -2.94
CA SER A 46 5.27 -0.68 -2.14
C SER A 46 6.16 -0.60 -0.89
N ASP A 47 6.98 -1.62 -0.61
CA ASP A 47 7.89 -1.66 0.55
C ASP A 47 7.22 -1.31 1.89
N ASP A 48 5.98 -1.78 2.08
CA ASP A 48 5.06 -1.46 3.18
C ASP A 48 4.61 0.02 3.26
N THR A 49 5.01 0.87 2.30
CA THR A 49 4.39 2.19 2.08
C THR A 49 3.11 2.09 1.27
N CYS A 50 2.38 3.21 1.22
CA CYS A 50 1.31 3.39 0.25
C CYS A 50 1.85 3.88 -1.09
N VAL A 51 1.51 3.18 -2.18
CA VAL A 51 1.89 3.58 -3.54
C VAL A 51 0.65 3.74 -4.42
N ASN A 52 0.60 4.84 -5.17
CA ASN A 52 -0.44 5.08 -6.17
C ASN A 52 -0.11 4.34 -7.46
N LEU A 53 -1.11 3.65 -8.01
CA LEU A 53 -1.03 2.94 -9.27
C LEU A 53 -1.18 3.92 -10.43
N ILE A 54 -0.17 4.02 -11.27
CA ILE A 54 -0.16 4.90 -12.45
C ILE A 54 -0.41 4.09 -13.72
N GLY A 55 -1.21 4.63 -14.63
CA GLY A 55 -1.51 3.99 -15.92
C GLY A 55 -2.69 3.00 -15.90
N GLY A 56 -3.56 3.10 -14.90
CA GLY A 56 -4.80 2.32 -14.77
C GLY A 56 -5.87 2.67 -15.83
N PRO A 57 -7.05 1.99 -15.81
CA PRO A 57 -7.62 1.25 -14.67
C PRO A 57 -7.03 -0.15 -14.47
N PHE A 58 -6.86 -0.54 -13.20
CA PHE A 58 -6.49 -1.90 -12.81
C PHE A 58 -7.71 -2.62 -12.21
N VAL A 59 -8.05 -3.77 -12.77
CA VAL A 59 -9.34 -4.44 -12.51
C VAL A 59 -9.20 -5.90 -12.09
N SER A 60 -7.99 -6.45 -12.08
CA SER A 60 -7.69 -7.77 -11.53
C SER A 60 -6.22 -7.85 -11.10
N GLY A 61 -5.82 -8.91 -10.39
CA GLY A 61 -4.44 -9.03 -9.92
C GLY A 61 -4.23 -10.09 -8.85
N PHE A 62 -2.98 -10.27 -8.44
CA PHE A 62 -2.56 -11.29 -7.47
C PHE A 62 -1.21 -10.90 -6.82
N ALA A 63 -0.95 -11.40 -5.62
CA ALA A 63 0.34 -11.21 -4.95
C ALA A 63 1.40 -12.15 -5.55
N GLY A 64 2.63 -11.65 -5.72
CA GLY A 64 3.75 -12.38 -6.31
C GLY A 64 4.33 -13.50 -5.45
N GLY A 65 3.90 -13.65 -4.20
CA GLY A 65 4.38 -14.67 -3.27
C GLY A 65 3.38 -15.01 -2.16
N PRO A 66 3.80 -15.77 -1.12
CA PRO A 66 2.95 -16.25 -0.03
C PRO A 66 2.67 -15.15 1.01
N TYR A 67 2.25 -13.99 0.54
CA TYR A 67 1.85 -12.82 1.32
C TYR A 67 0.60 -12.22 0.72
N SER A 68 0.01 -11.25 1.42
CA SER A 68 -1.16 -10.53 0.93
C SER A 68 -0.86 -9.04 0.86
N CYS A 69 -1.25 -8.43 -0.25
CA CYS A 69 -1.22 -6.99 -0.44
C CYS A 69 -2.64 -6.44 -0.30
N THR A 70 -2.76 -5.19 0.14
CA THR A 70 -4.05 -4.49 0.19
C THR A 70 -4.13 -3.53 -0.98
N ILE A 71 -5.23 -3.56 -1.74
CA ILE A 71 -5.56 -2.57 -2.77
C ILE A 71 -6.67 -1.65 -2.28
N TYR A 72 -6.72 -0.45 -2.84
CA TYR A 72 -7.63 0.61 -2.42
C TYR A 72 -8.35 1.23 -3.63
N SER A 73 -9.60 1.64 -3.42
CA SER A 73 -10.45 2.26 -4.44
C SER A 73 -10.11 3.72 -4.73
N GLU A 74 -9.18 4.31 -4.00
CA GLU A 74 -8.73 5.70 -4.16
C GLU A 74 -7.21 5.80 -4.05
N ASN A 75 -6.64 6.96 -4.42
CA ASN A 75 -5.22 7.26 -4.22
C ASN A 75 -4.91 7.46 -2.72
N GLY A 76 -3.67 7.22 -2.32
CA GLY A 76 -3.20 7.44 -0.95
C GLY A 76 -3.71 6.41 0.06
N CYS A 77 -4.07 5.21 -0.42
CA CYS A 77 -4.54 4.08 0.39
C CYS A 77 -5.80 4.45 1.20
N GLN A 78 -6.73 5.11 0.51
CA GLN A 78 -8.00 5.57 1.04
C GLN A 78 -9.18 4.82 0.40
N GLY A 79 -10.37 5.02 0.95
CA GLY A 79 -11.60 4.43 0.41
C GLY A 79 -11.75 2.94 0.76
N THR A 80 -12.38 2.19 -0.14
CA THR A 80 -12.63 0.76 0.06
C THR A 80 -11.33 -0.02 -0.13
N ALA A 81 -11.05 -0.94 0.78
CA ALA A 81 -9.85 -1.77 0.74
C ALA A 81 -10.21 -3.26 0.60
N VAL A 82 -9.43 -4.00 -0.18
CA VAL A 82 -9.49 -5.48 -0.19
C VAL A 82 -8.09 -6.08 -0.19
N SER A 83 -7.98 -7.24 0.45
CA SER A 83 -6.76 -8.04 0.46
C SER A 83 -6.66 -8.88 -0.81
N VAL A 84 -5.45 -8.97 -1.35
CA VAL A 84 -5.09 -9.71 -2.56
C VAL A 84 -3.91 -10.61 -2.19
N ASP A 85 -4.16 -11.91 -2.17
CA ASP A 85 -3.16 -12.94 -1.93
C ASP A 85 -2.64 -13.53 -3.26
N ASN A 86 -1.91 -14.63 -3.18
CA ASN A 86 -1.35 -15.32 -4.35
C ASN A 86 -2.42 -15.95 -5.26
N ALA A 87 -3.58 -16.36 -4.73
CA ALA A 87 -4.71 -16.79 -5.56
C ALA A 87 -5.26 -15.60 -6.37
N GLY A 88 -5.29 -14.44 -5.71
CA GLY A 88 -5.67 -13.16 -6.27
C GLY A 88 -7.13 -13.09 -6.70
N TRP A 89 -7.44 -12.09 -7.51
CA TRP A 89 -8.79 -11.81 -7.98
C TRP A 89 -8.81 -11.77 -9.50
N SER A 90 -9.70 -12.54 -10.12
CA SER A 90 -9.96 -12.47 -11.57
C SER A 90 -10.74 -11.21 -11.97
N SER A 91 -11.45 -10.60 -11.02
CA SER A 91 -12.04 -9.27 -11.14
C SER A 91 -12.11 -8.69 -9.74
N PHE A 92 -11.46 -7.55 -9.53
CA PHE A 92 -11.62 -6.79 -8.30
C PHE A 92 -13.07 -6.28 -8.17
N PRO A 93 -13.57 -6.07 -6.95
CA PRO A 93 -14.88 -5.48 -6.71
C PRO A 93 -14.94 -3.99 -7.09
N PHE A 94 -13.77 -3.34 -7.24
CA PHE A 94 -13.62 -1.95 -7.67
C PHE A 94 -12.33 -1.79 -8.49
N THR A 95 -12.19 -0.67 -9.19
CA THR A 95 -10.93 -0.29 -9.85
C THR A 95 -9.89 0.10 -8.80
N ALA A 96 -8.74 -0.57 -8.79
CA ALA A 96 -7.66 -0.26 -7.85
C ALA A 96 -6.88 0.99 -8.30
N TYR A 97 -6.68 1.93 -7.38
CA TYR A 97 -5.93 3.18 -7.62
C TYR A 97 -4.69 3.32 -6.75
N SER A 98 -4.65 2.67 -5.59
CA SER A 98 -3.43 2.55 -4.79
C SER A 98 -3.37 1.20 -4.10
N PHE A 99 -2.19 0.86 -3.58
CA PHE A 99 -1.96 -0.40 -2.89
C PHE A 99 -0.86 -0.28 -1.84
N ARG A 100 -0.82 -1.28 -0.97
CA ARG A 100 0.22 -1.49 0.04
C ARG A 100 0.50 -2.99 0.18
N CYS A 101 1.75 -3.38 0.03
CA CYS A 101 2.24 -4.73 0.27
C CYS A 101 3.21 -4.73 1.45
N PRO A 102 3.19 -5.75 2.32
CA PRO A 102 4.11 -5.86 3.45
C PRO A 102 5.55 -6.10 2.96
N CYS A 103 6.52 -5.85 3.84
CA CYS A 103 7.89 -6.34 3.65
C CYS A 103 7.94 -7.86 3.87
N VAL A 104 8.69 -8.55 3.02
CA VAL A 104 8.79 -10.03 2.97
C VAL A 104 10.22 -10.51 2.81
#